data_AF-A0A2V6BCX4-F1
#
_entry.id   AF-A0A2V6BCX4-F1
#
_cell.length_a   1.000
_cell.length_b   1.000
_cell.length_c   1.000
_cell.angle_alpha   90.00
_cell.angle_beta   90.00
_cell.angle_gamma   90.00
#
_symmetry.space_group_name_H-M   'P 1'
#
loop_
_entity.id
_entity.type
_entity.pdbx_description
1 polymer ?
#
loop_
_entity_poly.entity_id
_entity_poly.type
_entity_poly.pdbx_seq_one_letter_code
_entity_poly.pdbx_strand_id
1 'polypeptide(L)'
;MPRVYHKVCALAASTGWNALSSTRWKCGFAAYYSRLQRFLCHRLEDKTIHQNFCNFFLFNCRLPSYKTAPEEFIDSASRQILLGIAVLALIVPPASADLFPDSGPVVSGKTAHLRFGRAAAPKHAPLAVKRAIWAANQLRSKPYRYGGGHKSFDDRGYDCSGTVSYVLAAAGLISSPISSTEFRGYGERGPGKWITIYARDGHTFAVIAGLRLDTTPFDHYTGKWAPRWQTVYRPPRGFDARHPIGL
;
A
#
# COMPACT_ATOMS: atom_id res chain seq x y z
N MET A 1 54.84 14.66 -14.19
CA MET A 1 54.02 15.84 -13.86
C MET A 1 52.96 15.42 -12.83
N PRO A 2 53.06 15.89 -11.57
CA PRO A 2 52.19 15.53 -10.45
C PRO A 2 51.16 16.66 -10.14
N ARG A 3 50.34 16.48 -9.08
CA ARG A 3 49.40 17.42 -8.37
C ARG A 3 47.93 17.09 -8.66
N VAL A 4 46.99 16.87 -7.74
CA VAL A 4 46.82 17.17 -6.30
C VAL A 4 45.79 16.16 -5.74
N TYR A 5 46.19 15.24 -4.85
CA TYR A 5 45.26 14.54 -3.94
C TYR A 5 45.95 14.35 -2.59
N HIS A 6 46.35 15.46 -1.98
CA HIS A 6 46.76 15.54 -0.58
C HIS A 6 46.54 17.00 -0.14
N LYS A 7 45.94 17.18 1.05
CA LYS A 7 45.24 18.38 1.60
C LYS A 7 43.77 18.36 1.18
N VAL A 8 42.79 18.04 2.04
CA VAL A 8 42.63 18.50 3.43
C VAL A 8 41.99 17.37 4.26
N CYS A 9 42.83 16.49 4.80
CA CYS A 9 42.60 15.85 6.09
C CYS A 9 43.38 16.68 7.10
N ALA A 10 42.83 17.81 7.55
CA ALA A 10 43.36 18.61 8.67
C ALA A 10 42.44 19.80 8.93
N LEU A 11 41.38 19.61 9.71
CA LEU A 11 40.73 20.60 10.59
C LEU A 11 39.47 19.98 11.19
N ALA A 12 39.66 18.88 11.92
CA ALA A 12 38.65 18.29 12.80
C ALA A 12 39.32 17.93 14.13
N ALA A 13 39.98 18.91 14.74
CA ALA A 13 40.56 18.80 16.07
C ALA A 13 40.71 20.20 16.67
N SER A 14 39.64 20.70 17.33
CA SER A 14 39.67 21.60 18.49
C SER A 14 38.33 22.34 18.60
N THR A 15 37.48 21.87 19.50
CA THR A 15 36.65 22.65 20.43
C THR A 15 35.76 21.64 21.15
N GLY A 16 36.15 21.35 22.39
CA GLY A 16 35.61 20.24 23.16
C GLY A 16 34.18 20.46 23.63
N TRP A 17 33.42 19.36 23.62
CA TRP A 17 32.34 19.11 24.58
C TRP A 17 32.45 17.65 25.01
N ASN A 18 33.24 17.43 26.07
CA ASN A 18 33.05 16.29 26.95
C ASN A 18 31.81 16.58 27.81
N ALA A 19 30.78 15.74 27.72
CA ALA A 19 30.11 15.11 28.86
C ALA A 19 28.76 14.48 28.46
N LEU A 20 28.53 13.27 28.99
CA LEU A 20 27.26 12.54 29.16
C LEU A 20 26.78 11.62 28.01
N SER A 21 27.30 10.39 28.07
CA SER A 21 26.57 9.11 28.11
C SER A 21 25.25 8.96 27.31
N SER A 22 25.31 8.25 26.17
CA SER A 22 24.61 6.96 25.99
C SER A 22 24.74 6.46 24.54
N THR A 23 25.40 5.32 24.40
CA THR A 23 25.70 4.62 23.15
C THR A 23 24.61 3.56 22.90
N ARG A 24 23.61 3.85 22.05
CA ARG A 24 22.89 2.78 21.32
C ARG A 24 22.06 3.17 20.09
N TRP A 25 21.99 4.44 19.69
CA TRP A 25 21.09 4.84 18.58
C TRP A 25 21.80 5.34 17.32
N LYS A 26 23.14 5.30 17.24
CA LYS A 26 23.89 5.92 16.13
C LYS A 26 24.28 4.98 14.98
N CYS A 27 24.17 3.66 15.12
CA CYS A 27 24.59 2.74 14.06
C CYS A 27 23.52 2.39 13.01
N GLY A 28 22.23 2.58 13.31
CA GLY A 28 21.15 2.26 12.34
C GLY A 28 20.90 3.34 11.27
N PHE A 29 21.17 4.61 11.59
CA PHE A 29 20.85 5.73 10.71
C PHE A 29 21.88 5.95 9.58
N ALA A 30 23.16 5.61 9.81
CA ALA A 30 24.23 5.81 8.84
C ALA A 30 24.20 4.82 7.65
N ALA A 31 23.67 3.61 7.85
CA ALA A 31 23.57 2.60 6.79
C ALA A 31 22.44 2.91 5.78
N TYR A 32 21.38 3.60 6.20
CA TYR A 32 20.28 3.99 5.33
C TYR A 32 20.67 5.15 4.39
N TYR A 33 21.39 6.14 4.91
CA TYR A 33 21.88 7.29 4.13
C TYR A 33 22.91 6.90 3.07
N SER A 34 23.85 6.00 3.39
CA SER A 34 24.92 5.61 2.46
C SER A 34 24.45 4.78 1.25
N ARG A 35 23.24 4.20 1.31
CA ARG A 35 22.62 3.48 0.18
C ARG A 35 21.74 4.40 -0.68
N LEU A 36 21.08 5.38 -0.06
CA LEU A 36 20.32 6.43 -0.74
C LEU A 36 21.26 7.34 -1.57
N GLN A 37 22.44 7.65 -1.01
CA GLN A 37 23.43 8.51 -1.63
C GLN A 37 24.08 7.87 -2.87
N ARG A 38 24.19 6.53 -2.93
CA ARG A 38 24.66 5.80 -4.12
C ARG A 38 23.63 5.73 -5.25
N PHE A 39 22.33 5.77 -4.93
CA PHE A 39 21.26 5.73 -5.93
C PHE A 39 21.02 7.11 -6.56
N LEU A 40 21.17 8.19 -5.77
CA LEU A 40 21.04 9.56 -6.25
C LEU A 40 22.23 10.03 -7.10
N CYS A 41 23.41 9.42 -6.92
CA CYS A 41 24.61 9.80 -7.66
C CYS A 41 24.66 9.28 -9.12
N HIS A 42 23.79 8.35 -9.51
CA HIS A 42 23.80 7.76 -10.85
C HIS A 42 22.82 8.42 -11.85
N ARG A 43 22.09 9.46 -11.43
CA ARG A 43 21.04 10.08 -12.26
C ARG A 43 20.94 11.60 -12.12
N LEU A 44 22.02 12.32 -11.91
CA LEU A 44 22.02 13.79 -12.05
C LEU A 44 23.43 14.25 -12.46
N GLU A 45 23.76 14.10 -13.74
CA GLU A 45 24.82 14.91 -14.37
C GLU A 45 24.25 16.30 -14.64
N ASP A 46 24.20 17.15 -13.61
CA ASP A 46 24.16 18.60 -13.86
C ASP A 46 24.83 19.38 -12.73
N LYS A 47 26.00 19.94 -13.03
CA LYS A 47 26.90 20.59 -12.07
C LYS A 47 26.38 21.94 -11.58
N THR A 48 25.25 22.43 -12.09
CA THR A 48 24.63 23.71 -11.70
C THR A 48 23.77 23.63 -10.44
N ILE A 49 23.22 22.45 -10.09
CA ILE A 49 22.30 22.31 -8.94
C ILE A 49 23.06 22.27 -7.61
N HIS A 50 24.30 21.76 -7.60
CA HIS A 50 25.11 21.62 -6.38
C HIS A 50 25.52 22.95 -5.74
N GLN A 51 25.73 24.00 -6.54
CA GLN A 51 26.21 25.29 -6.06
C GLN A 51 25.08 26.13 -5.45
N ASN A 52 23.85 25.98 -5.95
CA ASN A 52 22.67 26.62 -5.40
C ASN A 52 22.16 25.91 -4.13
N PHE A 53 22.34 24.59 -4.02
CA PHE A 53 21.91 23.84 -2.83
C PHE A 53 22.79 24.11 -1.60
N CYS A 54 24.12 24.24 -1.76
CA CYS A 54 25.02 24.57 -0.66
C CYS A 54 24.93 26.04 -0.22
N ASN A 55 24.68 26.97 -1.14
CA ASN A 55 24.51 28.39 -0.79
C ASN A 55 23.19 28.67 -0.05
N PHE A 56 22.16 27.87 -0.28
CA PHE A 56 20.89 28.00 0.45
C PHE A 56 20.98 27.50 1.90
N PHE A 57 21.87 26.54 2.20
CA PHE A 57 21.97 25.91 3.53
C PHE A 57 23.02 26.52 4.47
N LEU A 58 23.92 27.39 4.00
CA LEU A 58 25.02 27.93 4.81
C LEU A 58 25.03 29.44 5.03
N PHE A 59 24.05 30.19 4.53
CA PHE A 59 23.93 31.61 4.85
C PHE A 59 22.82 31.86 5.89
N ASN A 60 23.27 32.30 7.08
CA ASN A 60 22.50 32.85 8.20
C ASN A 60 21.89 31.87 9.23
N CYS A 61 22.75 31.06 9.88
CA CYS A 61 22.51 30.65 11.27
C CYS A 61 23.35 31.52 12.22
N ARG A 62 22.99 32.80 12.33
CA ARG A 62 23.27 33.60 13.53
C ARG A 62 21.93 33.81 14.22
N LEU A 63 21.63 32.96 15.20
CA LEU A 63 20.41 33.08 16.01
C LEU A 63 20.44 34.44 16.73
N PRO A 64 19.47 35.35 16.48
CA PRO A 64 19.30 36.50 17.33
C PRO A 64 18.76 36.01 18.67
N SER A 65 19.39 36.47 19.74
CA SER A 65 18.86 36.33 21.09
C SER A 65 17.42 36.85 21.13
N TYR A 66 16.49 35.99 21.55
CA TYR A 66 15.09 36.35 21.72
C TYR A 66 15.02 37.44 22.81
N LYS A 67 14.83 38.69 22.42
CA LYS A 67 14.29 39.73 23.29
C LYS A 67 13.69 40.80 22.38
N THR A 68 12.36 40.81 22.41
CA THR A 68 11.42 41.80 21.83
C THR A 68 11.58 42.05 20.32
N ALA A 69 10.91 41.23 19.51
CA ALA A 69 10.61 41.53 18.11
C ALA A 69 9.15 42.01 17.98
N PRO A 70 8.85 43.03 17.16
CA PRO A 70 7.48 43.51 16.94
C PRO A 70 6.67 42.47 16.14
N GLU A 71 5.39 42.32 16.51
CA GLU A 71 4.41 41.32 16.01
C GLU A 71 4.35 41.17 14.48
N GLU A 72 4.65 42.23 13.71
CA GLU A 72 4.61 42.20 12.23
C GLU A 72 5.65 41.26 11.60
N PHE A 73 6.81 41.07 12.24
CA PHE A 73 7.87 40.20 11.70
C PHE A 73 7.52 38.70 11.84
N ILE A 74 6.71 38.36 12.84
CA ILE A 74 6.28 36.99 13.13
C ILE A 74 5.26 36.51 12.08
N ASP A 75 4.38 37.39 11.58
CA ASP A 75 3.40 37.05 10.54
C ASP A 75 4.07 36.77 9.18
N SER A 76 5.06 37.58 8.78
CA SER A 76 5.76 37.41 7.49
C SER A 76 6.57 36.10 7.42
N ALA A 77 7.28 35.75 8.50
CA ALA A 77 8.03 34.49 8.58
C ALA A 77 7.09 33.27 8.54
N SER A 78 5.93 33.37 9.19
CA SER A 78 4.92 32.30 9.23
C SER A 78 4.29 32.05 7.85
N ARG A 79 4.03 33.11 7.08
CA ARG A 79 3.53 33.00 5.69
C ARG A 79 4.53 32.35 4.75
N GLN A 80 5.82 32.69 4.86
CA GLN A 80 6.84 32.06 4.01
C GLN A 80 7.04 30.57 4.35
N ILE A 81 6.96 30.20 5.63
CA ILE A 81 6.99 28.80 6.06
C ILE A 81 5.75 28.05 5.55
N LEU A 82 4.56 28.64 5.66
CA LEU A 82 3.31 28.06 5.15
C LEU A 82 3.34 27.87 3.63
N LEU A 83 3.83 28.87 2.88
CA LEU A 83 4.00 28.78 1.43
C LEU A 83 5.04 27.72 1.06
N GLY A 84 6.13 27.62 1.82
CA GLY A 84 7.15 26.58 1.65
C GLY A 84 6.59 25.16 1.84
N ILE A 85 5.75 24.94 2.86
CA ILE A 85 5.06 23.66 3.09
C ILE A 85 4.06 23.35 1.97
N ALA A 86 3.31 24.35 1.51
CA ALA A 86 2.35 24.19 0.41
C ALA A 86 3.03 23.82 -0.92
N VAL A 87 4.17 24.46 -1.23
CA VAL A 87 4.99 24.14 -2.40
C VAL A 87 5.62 22.76 -2.26
N LEU A 88 6.11 22.37 -1.07
CA LEU A 88 6.65 21.03 -0.83
C LEU A 88 5.58 19.93 -0.99
N ALA A 89 4.34 20.18 -0.54
CA ALA A 89 3.21 19.26 -0.72
C ALA A 89 2.78 19.11 -2.20
N LEU A 90 3.08 20.09 -3.06
CA LEU A 90 2.84 20.01 -4.51
C LEU A 90 3.97 19.29 -5.27
N ILE A 91 5.18 19.23 -4.69
CA ILE A 91 6.36 18.61 -5.32
C ILE A 91 6.48 17.12 -4.95
N VAL A 92 5.96 16.70 -3.80
CA VAL A 92 5.88 15.28 -3.44
C VAL A 92 4.75 14.64 -4.26
N PRO A 93 5.03 13.72 -5.20
CA PRO A 93 3.97 12.95 -5.84
C PRO A 93 3.17 12.28 -4.73
N PRO A 94 1.82 12.21 -4.83
CA PRO A 94 1.09 11.36 -3.90
C PRO A 94 1.76 9.99 -3.98
N ALA A 95 2.27 9.51 -2.84
CA ALA A 95 2.83 8.17 -2.75
C ALA A 95 1.85 7.25 -3.46
N SER A 96 2.31 6.53 -4.50
CA SER A 96 1.50 5.64 -5.30
C SER A 96 0.54 4.91 -4.37
N ALA A 97 -0.76 5.19 -4.46
CA ALA A 97 -1.72 4.54 -3.59
C ALA A 97 -1.63 3.06 -3.91
N ASP A 98 -1.04 2.27 -3.00
CA ASP A 98 -0.96 0.83 -3.18
C ASP A 98 -2.37 0.33 -3.41
N LEU A 99 -2.59 -0.28 -4.58
CA LEU A 99 -3.90 -0.72 -5.03
C LEU A 99 -4.58 -1.60 -3.98
N PHE A 100 -3.76 -2.42 -3.31
CA PHE A 100 -4.20 -3.36 -2.29
C PHE A 100 -3.80 -2.90 -0.89
N PRO A 101 -4.67 -3.07 0.11
CA PRO A 101 -4.40 -2.67 1.48
C PRO A 101 -3.42 -3.65 2.16
N ASP A 102 -2.39 -3.12 2.79
CA ASP A 102 -1.43 -3.92 3.56
C ASP A 102 -1.92 -4.33 4.96
N SER A 103 -2.96 -3.67 5.47
CA SER A 103 -3.53 -3.96 6.77
C SER A 103 -5.04 -3.77 6.79
N GLY A 104 -5.69 -4.32 7.80
CA GLY A 104 -7.12 -4.19 7.99
C GLY A 104 -7.61 -4.87 9.26
N PRO A 105 -8.94 -4.87 9.48
CA PRO A 105 -9.52 -5.42 10.69
C PRO A 105 -9.25 -6.93 10.81
N VAL A 106 -9.02 -7.37 12.04
CA VAL A 106 -8.79 -8.78 12.40
C VAL A 106 -9.71 -9.22 13.53
N VAL A 107 -9.96 -10.52 13.60
CA VAL A 107 -10.82 -11.15 14.62
C VAL A 107 -10.21 -12.45 15.14
N SER A 108 -10.53 -12.82 16.37
CA SER A 108 -10.17 -14.15 16.92
C SER A 108 -11.00 -15.27 16.26
N GLY A 109 -10.48 -16.50 16.29
CA GLY A 109 -11.13 -17.67 15.69
C GLY A 109 -10.59 -18.04 14.31
N LYS A 110 -11.32 -18.92 13.61
CA LYS A 110 -10.92 -19.49 12.30
C LYS A 110 -11.69 -18.91 11.11
N THR A 111 -12.76 -18.15 11.37
CA THR A 111 -13.71 -17.66 10.35
C THR A 111 -13.70 -16.14 10.30
N ALA A 112 -13.83 -15.56 9.11
CA ALA A 112 -13.99 -14.12 8.94
C ALA A 112 -15.30 -13.64 9.56
N HIS A 113 -15.30 -12.44 10.13
CA HIS A 113 -16.49 -11.88 10.78
C HIS A 113 -16.96 -10.61 10.07
N LEU A 114 -18.22 -10.60 9.64
CA LEU A 114 -18.82 -9.49 8.89
C LEU A 114 -19.56 -8.53 9.83
N ARG A 115 -19.21 -7.23 9.77
CA ARG A 115 -19.90 -6.14 10.47
C ARG A 115 -20.06 -4.95 9.52
N PHE A 116 -21.27 -4.44 9.37
CA PHE A 116 -21.57 -3.27 8.52
C PHE A 116 -20.99 -3.38 7.09
N GLY A 117 -21.11 -4.57 6.48
CA GLY A 117 -20.57 -4.83 5.14
C GLY A 117 -19.04 -4.89 5.04
N ARG A 118 -18.31 -4.87 6.16
CA ARG A 118 -16.86 -5.01 6.23
C ARG A 118 -16.48 -6.29 6.98
N ALA A 119 -15.63 -7.11 6.38
CA ALA A 119 -15.15 -8.34 6.99
C ALA A 119 -13.82 -8.12 7.73
N ALA A 120 -13.73 -8.68 8.93
CA ALA A 120 -12.50 -8.81 9.71
C ALA A 120 -11.87 -10.19 9.48
N ALA A 121 -10.57 -10.22 9.19
CA ALA A 121 -9.86 -11.45 8.88
C ALA A 121 -9.45 -12.24 10.13
N PRO A 122 -9.43 -13.58 10.13
CA PRO A 122 -8.94 -14.35 11.28
C PRO A 122 -7.49 -14.01 11.62
N LYS A 123 -7.21 -13.81 12.92
CA LYS A 123 -5.88 -13.40 13.42
C LYS A 123 -4.77 -14.38 13.00
N HIS A 124 -5.08 -15.67 12.97
CA HIS A 124 -4.13 -16.74 12.60
C HIS A 124 -4.26 -17.22 11.14
N ALA A 125 -5.05 -16.53 10.30
CA ALA A 125 -5.08 -16.83 8.87
C ALA A 125 -3.74 -16.47 8.20
N PRO A 126 -3.34 -17.19 7.14
CA PRO A 126 -2.22 -16.81 6.28
C PRO A 126 -2.36 -15.37 5.78
N LEU A 127 -1.23 -14.68 5.57
CA LEU A 127 -1.24 -13.28 5.14
C LEU A 127 -2.00 -13.08 3.82
N ALA A 128 -1.87 -14.03 2.88
CA ALA A 128 -2.61 -14.02 1.62
C ALA A 128 -4.13 -13.95 1.84
N VAL A 129 -4.66 -14.72 2.79
CA VAL A 129 -6.10 -14.75 3.13
C VAL A 129 -6.54 -13.42 3.75
N LYS A 130 -5.71 -12.85 4.63
CA LYS A 130 -5.99 -11.53 5.22
C LYS A 130 -6.05 -10.44 4.16
N ARG A 131 -5.07 -10.41 3.25
CA ARG A 131 -5.03 -9.47 2.12
C ARG A 131 -6.25 -9.61 1.21
N ALA A 132 -6.65 -10.85 0.88
CA ALA A 132 -7.86 -11.09 0.10
C ALA A 132 -9.11 -10.47 0.77
N ILE A 133 -9.27 -10.67 2.09
CA ILE A 133 -10.40 -10.12 2.85
C ILE A 133 -10.37 -8.59 2.89
N TRP A 134 -9.20 -8.00 3.12
CA TRP A 134 -9.07 -6.55 3.18
C TRP A 134 -9.29 -5.89 1.82
N ALA A 135 -8.82 -6.51 0.74
CA ALA A 135 -9.07 -6.06 -0.63
C ALA A 135 -10.55 -6.14 -1.00
N ALA A 136 -11.23 -7.25 -0.66
CA ALA A 136 -12.67 -7.40 -0.89
C ALA A 136 -13.49 -6.28 -0.22
N ASN A 137 -13.05 -5.79 0.94
CA ASN A 137 -13.71 -4.66 1.62
C ASN A 137 -13.66 -3.35 0.82
N GLN A 138 -12.65 -3.13 -0.02
CA GLN A 138 -12.56 -1.94 -0.88
C GLN A 138 -13.58 -1.99 -2.04
N LEU A 139 -13.96 -3.19 -2.47
CA LEU A 139 -14.89 -3.36 -3.59
C LEU A 139 -16.34 -3.06 -3.23
N ARG A 140 -16.68 -2.93 -1.94
CA ARG A 140 -18.06 -2.70 -1.47
C ARG A 140 -18.73 -1.48 -2.09
N SER A 141 -17.97 -0.43 -2.41
CA SER A 141 -18.48 0.80 -3.03
C SER A 141 -18.43 0.77 -4.56
N LYS A 142 -17.91 -0.31 -5.17
CA LYS A 142 -17.78 -0.45 -6.62
C LYS A 142 -19.05 -1.07 -7.20
N PRO A 143 -19.55 -0.59 -8.35
CA PRO A 143 -20.67 -1.21 -9.05
C PRO A 143 -20.26 -2.49 -9.76
N TYR A 144 -21.24 -3.35 -10.06
CA TYR A 144 -21.06 -4.38 -11.07
C TYR A 144 -20.93 -3.77 -12.46
N ARG A 145 -19.95 -4.24 -13.24
CA ARG A 145 -19.81 -3.91 -14.66
C ARG A 145 -19.34 -5.15 -15.41
N TYR A 146 -20.10 -5.59 -16.42
CA TYR A 146 -19.69 -6.70 -17.27
C TYR A 146 -18.32 -6.41 -17.92
N GLY A 147 -17.38 -7.35 -17.80
CA GLY A 147 -15.98 -7.18 -18.23
C GLY A 147 -15.14 -6.25 -17.34
N GLY A 148 -15.69 -5.76 -16.22
CA GLY A 148 -14.99 -4.91 -15.27
C GLY A 148 -13.91 -5.68 -14.52
N GLY A 149 -12.72 -5.09 -14.39
CA GLY A 149 -11.56 -5.70 -13.72
C GLY A 149 -10.74 -6.64 -14.59
N HIS A 150 -11.02 -6.77 -15.90
CA HIS A 150 -10.28 -7.66 -16.81
C HIS A 150 -9.13 -6.99 -17.55
N LYS A 151 -9.15 -5.66 -17.73
CA LYS A 151 -8.03 -4.91 -18.33
C LYS A 151 -6.91 -4.64 -17.33
N SER A 152 -7.29 -4.42 -16.08
CA SER A 152 -6.41 -4.11 -14.96
C SER A 152 -7.13 -4.39 -13.65
N PHE A 153 -6.37 -4.62 -12.58
CA PHE A 153 -6.94 -4.72 -11.22
C PHE A 153 -7.43 -3.39 -10.68
N ASP A 154 -7.00 -2.24 -11.22
CA ASP A 154 -7.62 -0.96 -10.92
C ASP A 154 -8.72 -0.67 -11.94
N ASP A 155 -9.97 -0.74 -11.50
CA ASP A 155 -11.13 -0.45 -12.31
C ASP A 155 -12.24 0.27 -11.51
N ARG A 156 -13.13 0.94 -12.26
CA ARG A 156 -14.30 1.66 -11.76
C ARG A 156 -15.46 0.73 -11.39
N GLY A 157 -15.43 -0.53 -11.81
CA GLY A 157 -16.47 -1.53 -11.53
C GLY A 157 -15.96 -2.92 -11.91
N TYR A 158 -16.55 -3.96 -11.32
CA TYR A 158 -16.05 -5.33 -11.43
C TYR A 158 -17.19 -6.30 -11.73
N ASP A 159 -16.95 -7.25 -12.63
CA ASP A 159 -17.86 -8.39 -12.79
C ASP A 159 -17.54 -9.50 -11.77
N CYS A 160 -18.17 -10.66 -11.92
CA CYS A 160 -17.98 -11.79 -11.02
C CYS A 160 -16.53 -12.28 -10.99
N SER A 161 -15.91 -12.53 -12.15
CA SER A 161 -14.55 -13.01 -12.24
C SER A 161 -13.52 -11.92 -11.93
N GLY A 162 -13.75 -10.68 -12.37
CA GLY A 162 -12.92 -9.53 -12.02
C GLY A 162 -12.88 -9.28 -10.51
N THR A 163 -14.00 -9.50 -9.80
CA THR A 163 -14.06 -9.44 -8.33
C THR A 163 -13.18 -10.49 -7.68
N VAL A 164 -13.29 -11.75 -8.12
CA VAL A 164 -12.48 -12.86 -7.58
C VAL A 164 -10.99 -12.65 -7.93
N SER A 165 -10.70 -12.20 -9.15
CA SER A 165 -9.35 -11.86 -9.58
C SER A 165 -8.72 -10.74 -8.75
N TYR A 166 -9.46 -9.67 -8.45
CA TYR A 166 -8.98 -8.56 -7.63
C TYR A 166 -8.49 -9.04 -6.26
N VAL A 167 -9.27 -9.87 -5.57
CA VAL A 167 -8.92 -10.33 -4.23
C VAL A 167 -7.79 -11.37 -4.23
N LEU A 168 -7.67 -12.17 -5.28
CA LEU A 168 -6.56 -13.11 -5.45
C LEU A 168 -5.26 -12.39 -5.82
N ALA A 169 -5.34 -11.32 -6.61
CA ALA A 169 -4.19 -10.47 -6.91
C ALA A 169 -3.66 -9.78 -5.66
N ALA A 170 -4.57 -9.23 -4.83
CA ALA A 170 -4.21 -8.69 -3.52
C ALA A 170 -3.53 -9.72 -2.61
N ALA A 171 -3.95 -10.98 -2.71
CA ALA A 171 -3.37 -12.09 -1.98
C ALA A 171 -2.01 -12.57 -2.56
N GLY A 172 -1.59 -12.07 -3.71
CA GLY A 172 -0.39 -12.52 -4.43
C GLY A 172 -0.55 -13.89 -5.08
N LEU A 173 -1.77 -14.31 -5.38
CA LEU A 173 -2.11 -15.66 -5.87
C LEU A 173 -2.33 -15.73 -7.39
N ILE A 174 -2.49 -14.58 -8.05
CA ILE A 174 -2.50 -14.42 -9.50
C ILE A 174 -1.84 -13.09 -9.88
N SER A 175 -1.24 -13.02 -11.07
CA SER A 175 -0.58 -11.82 -11.59
C SER A 175 -1.41 -11.06 -12.64
N SER A 176 -2.43 -11.70 -13.22
CA SER A 176 -3.36 -11.10 -14.18
C SER A 176 -4.81 -11.50 -13.88
N PRO A 177 -5.81 -10.68 -14.23
CA PRO A 177 -7.21 -11.09 -14.18
C PRO A 177 -7.46 -12.30 -15.07
N ILE A 178 -8.40 -13.16 -14.65
CA ILE A 178 -8.83 -14.34 -15.42
C ILE A 178 -10.35 -14.47 -15.36
N SER A 179 -10.93 -15.09 -16.38
CA SER A 179 -12.37 -15.30 -16.55
C SER A 179 -12.93 -16.39 -15.63
N SER A 180 -14.27 -16.45 -15.52
CA SER A 180 -14.94 -17.51 -14.75
C SER A 180 -14.68 -18.90 -15.34
N THR A 181 -14.52 -19.00 -16.66
CA THR A 181 -14.18 -20.26 -17.34
C THR A 181 -12.75 -20.69 -17.02
N GLU A 182 -11.79 -19.76 -17.05
CA GLU A 182 -10.39 -20.06 -16.66
C GLU A 182 -10.28 -20.48 -15.19
N PHE A 183 -11.09 -19.90 -14.29
CA PHE A 183 -11.12 -20.31 -12.89
C PHE A 183 -11.48 -21.78 -12.69
N ARG A 184 -12.18 -22.44 -13.62
CA ARG A 184 -12.48 -23.88 -13.53
C ARG A 184 -11.23 -24.76 -13.57
N GLY A 185 -10.15 -24.25 -14.17
CA GLY A 185 -8.83 -24.88 -14.24
C GLY A 185 -7.82 -24.40 -13.20
N TYR A 186 -8.17 -23.39 -12.39
CA TYR A 186 -7.23 -22.73 -11.47
C TYR A 186 -6.90 -23.59 -10.23
N GLY A 187 -5.63 -23.59 -9.81
CA GLY A 187 -5.20 -24.24 -8.55
C GLY A 187 -5.53 -25.74 -8.50
N GLU A 188 -5.95 -26.25 -7.34
CA GLU A 188 -6.36 -27.65 -7.15
C GLU A 188 -7.88 -27.82 -7.15
N ARG A 189 -8.35 -29.04 -7.42
CA ARG A 189 -9.78 -29.40 -7.40
C ARG A 189 -10.26 -29.57 -5.97
N GLY A 190 -11.51 -29.17 -5.73
CA GLY A 190 -12.21 -29.33 -4.46
C GLY A 190 -12.12 -28.10 -3.54
N PRO A 191 -12.79 -28.17 -2.38
CA PRO A 191 -12.77 -27.09 -1.39
C PRO A 191 -11.38 -26.91 -0.78
N GLY A 192 -10.93 -25.66 -0.70
CA GLY A 192 -9.71 -25.28 0.02
C GLY A 192 -9.97 -25.00 1.50
N LYS A 193 -8.91 -24.95 2.31
CA LYS A 193 -9.03 -24.73 3.75
C LYS A 193 -9.40 -23.29 4.09
N TRP A 194 -8.86 -22.33 3.34
CA TRP A 194 -9.10 -20.90 3.54
C TRP A 194 -9.85 -20.24 2.40
N ILE A 195 -9.55 -20.61 1.15
CA ILE A 195 -10.16 -20.01 -0.03
C ILE A 195 -10.71 -21.12 -0.90
N THR A 196 -12.00 -21.07 -1.19
CA THR A 196 -12.62 -21.90 -2.23
C THR A 196 -13.26 -20.99 -3.26
N ILE A 197 -12.89 -21.18 -4.51
CA ILE A 197 -13.48 -20.53 -5.69
C ILE A 197 -14.48 -21.52 -6.27
N TYR A 198 -15.70 -21.07 -6.47
CA TYR A 198 -16.74 -21.84 -7.13
C TYR A 198 -16.95 -21.24 -8.51
N ALA A 199 -16.53 -21.96 -9.54
CA ALA A 199 -16.47 -21.47 -10.91
C ALA A 199 -17.35 -22.29 -11.85
N ARG A 200 -17.99 -21.63 -12.80
CA ARG A 200 -18.68 -22.24 -13.94
C ARG A 200 -18.65 -21.28 -15.13
N ASP A 201 -19.16 -21.74 -16.26
CA ASP A 201 -19.30 -20.87 -17.43
C ASP A 201 -20.30 -19.74 -17.11
N GLY A 202 -19.83 -18.49 -17.27
CA GLY A 202 -20.62 -17.28 -17.01
C GLY A 202 -20.74 -16.83 -15.56
N HIS A 203 -20.23 -17.55 -14.55
CA HIS A 203 -20.24 -17.06 -13.17
C HIS A 203 -19.15 -17.66 -12.28
N THR A 204 -18.62 -16.86 -11.37
CA THR A 204 -17.73 -17.32 -10.30
C THR A 204 -17.94 -16.51 -9.02
N PHE A 205 -17.74 -17.15 -7.87
CA PHE A 205 -17.72 -16.51 -6.57
C PHE A 205 -16.69 -17.20 -5.67
N ALA A 206 -16.33 -16.59 -4.55
CA ALA A 206 -15.36 -17.16 -3.62
C ALA A 206 -15.93 -17.26 -2.20
N VAL A 207 -15.52 -18.27 -1.46
CA VAL A 207 -15.66 -18.37 -0.01
C VAL A 207 -14.27 -18.21 0.58
N ILE A 208 -14.08 -17.14 1.36
CA ILE A 208 -12.80 -16.75 1.95
C ILE A 208 -12.96 -16.75 3.46
N ALA A 209 -12.23 -17.64 4.14
CA ALA A 209 -12.34 -17.91 5.57
C ALA A 209 -13.81 -18.06 6.02
N GLY A 210 -14.59 -18.81 5.24
CA GLY A 210 -16.00 -19.10 5.52
C GLY A 210 -17.01 -18.01 5.14
N LEU A 211 -16.57 -16.87 4.58
CA LEU A 211 -17.46 -15.80 4.14
C LEU A 211 -17.55 -15.72 2.61
N ARG A 212 -18.77 -15.64 2.07
CA ARG A 212 -19.02 -15.61 0.62
C ARG A 212 -18.80 -14.20 0.07
N LEU A 213 -17.91 -14.07 -0.90
CA LEU A 213 -17.75 -12.90 -1.77
C LEU A 213 -18.38 -13.22 -3.12
N ASP A 214 -19.41 -12.46 -3.51
CA ASP A 214 -20.18 -12.69 -4.73
C ASP A 214 -20.73 -11.35 -5.24
N THR A 215 -20.88 -11.22 -6.55
CA THR A 215 -21.50 -10.05 -7.20
C THR A 215 -23.00 -10.20 -7.39
N THR A 216 -23.50 -11.43 -7.36
CA THR A 216 -24.92 -11.74 -7.53
C THR A 216 -25.54 -12.13 -6.18
N PRO A 217 -26.70 -11.55 -5.82
CA PRO A 217 -27.49 -12.08 -4.71
C PRO A 217 -27.93 -13.53 -5.00
N PHE A 218 -28.10 -14.31 -3.95
CA PHE A 218 -28.73 -15.64 -4.03
C PHE A 218 -30.13 -15.65 -3.41
N ASP A 219 -30.48 -14.60 -2.67
CA ASP A 219 -31.78 -14.34 -2.10
C ASP A 219 -32.68 -13.56 -3.07
N HIS A 220 -33.92 -13.28 -2.66
CA HIS A 220 -34.87 -12.41 -3.37
C HIS A 220 -34.47 -10.91 -3.39
N TYR A 221 -33.18 -10.61 -3.23
CA TYR A 221 -32.68 -9.24 -3.24
C TYR A 221 -32.82 -8.63 -4.64
N THR A 222 -33.64 -7.59 -4.73
CA THR A 222 -33.95 -6.84 -5.97
C THR A 222 -32.96 -5.71 -6.25
N GLY A 223 -31.98 -5.48 -5.38
CA GLY A 223 -30.97 -4.46 -5.61
C GLY A 223 -29.96 -4.86 -6.69
N LYS A 224 -29.19 -3.86 -7.15
CA LYS A 224 -28.23 -4.02 -8.24
C LYS A 224 -27.12 -5.03 -7.87
N TRP A 225 -26.66 -5.77 -8.88
CA TRP A 225 -25.45 -6.58 -8.75
C TRP A 225 -24.28 -5.69 -8.36
N ALA A 226 -23.47 -6.15 -7.42
CA ALA A 226 -22.31 -5.44 -6.92
C ALA A 226 -21.41 -6.40 -6.13
N PRO A 227 -20.08 -6.26 -6.24
CA PRO A 227 -19.14 -6.99 -5.39
C PRO A 227 -19.40 -6.72 -3.92
N ARG A 228 -19.77 -7.74 -3.16
CA ARG A 228 -19.97 -7.61 -1.71
C ARG A 228 -19.85 -8.93 -0.98
N TRP A 229 -19.58 -8.82 0.32
CA TRP A 229 -19.80 -9.93 1.23
C TRP A 229 -21.27 -10.27 1.33
N GLN A 230 -21.55 -11.56 1.30
CA GLN A 230 -22.89 -12.10 1.37
C GLN A 230 -23.02 -12.99 2.59
N THR A 231 -24.13 -12.84 3.31
CA THR A 231 -24.46 -13.66 4.48
C THR A 231 -25.29 -14.89 4.12
N VAL A 232 -26.01 -14.83 2.99
CA VAL A 232 -26.86 -15.92 2.53
C VAL A 232 -25.99 -17.03 1.95
N TYR A 233 -26.26 -18.26 2.36
CA TYR A 233 -25.60 -19.45 1.82
C TYR A 233 -25.97 -19.65 0.34
N ARG A 234 -24.99 -20.00 -0.52
CA ARG A 234 -25.24 -20.50 -1.89
C ARG A 234 -24.91 -21.99 -1.93
N PRO A 235 -25.85 -22.87 -2.30
CA PRO A 235 -25.50 -24.24 -2.67
C PRO A 235 -24.56 -24.21 -3.89
N PRO A 236 -23.39 -24.88 -3.85
CA PRO A 236 -22.42 -24.84 -4.95
C PRO A 236 -22.79 -25.75 -6.13
N ARG A 237 -24.06 -26.17 -6.26
CA ARG A 237 -24.49 -27.08 -7.33
C ARG A 237 -24.24 -26.44 -8.70
N GLY A 238 -23.57 -27.19 -9.58
CA GLY A 238 -23.20 -26.73 -10.92
C GLY A 238 -21.98 -25.81 -10.96
N PHE A 239 -21.21 -25.72 -9.88
CA PHE A 239 -19.91 -25.05 -9.84
C PHE A 239 -18.78 -26.04 -9.59
N ASP A 240 -17.68 -25.86 -10.31
CA ASP A 240 -16.41 -26.52 -10.05
C ASP A 240 -15.75 -25.81 -8.85
N ALA A 241 -15.58 -26.55 -7.75
CA ALA A 241 -14.83 -26.05 -6.59
C ALA A 241 -13.33 -26.13 -6.88
N ARG A 242 -12.63 -25.02 -6.71
CA ARG A 242 -11.19 -24.86 -6.91
C ARG A 242 -10.56 -24.09 -5.75
N HIS A 243 -9.28 -24.30 -5.48
CA HIS A 243 -8.58 -23.53 -4.45
C HIS A 243 -7.12 -23.26 -4.79
N PRO A 244 -6.53 -22.16 -4.30
CA PRO A 244 -5.09 -21.91 -4.44
C PRO A 244 -4.26 -22.98 -3.71
N ILE A 245 -3.19 -23.46 -4.34
CA ILE A 245 -2.31 -24.48 -3.76
C ILE A 245 -1.69 -23.97 -2.45
N GLY A 246 -1.73 -24.80 -1.41
CA GLY A 246 -1.19 -24.46 -0.09
C GLY A 246 -2.11 -23.60 0.80
N LEU A 247 -3.37 -23.39 0.40
CA LEU A 247 -4.37 -22.62 1.16
C LEU A 247 -5.71 -23.34 1.37
#